data_AF-A0A940FGK8-F1
#
_entry.id   AF-A0A940FGK8-F1
#
_cell.length_a   1.000
_cell.length_b   1.000
_cell.length_c   1.000
_cell.angle_alpha   90.00
_cell.angle_beta   90.00
_cell.angle_gamma   90.00
#
_symmetry.space_group_name_H-M   'P 1'
#
loop_
_entity.id
_entity.type
_entity.pdbx_description
1 polymer ?
#
loop_
_entity_poly.entity_id
_entity_poly.type
_entity_poly.pdbx_seq_one_letter_code
_entity_poly.pdbx_strand_id
1 'polypeptide(L)'
;FDLEWYVKNNIPLHLEHFVKRSIQSGDWNKENMTTEEFMHMLIHKIDHVSMDDIKEDIVRFIPDDNPLEIWSRDYFKELAKHIRFVNNKVIVPGN
;
A
#
# COMPACT_ATOMS: atom_id res chain seq x y z
N PHE A 1 -1.16 -12.18 -1.97
CA PHE A 1 -2.25 -11.20 -2.15
C PHE A 1 -1.63 -9.84 -2.38
N ASP A 2 -2.12 -9.09 -3.37
CA ASP A 2 -1.65 -7.76 -3.75
C ASP A 2 -2.41 -6.64 -3.00
N LEU A 3 -1.95 -5.39 -3.16
CA LEU A 3 -2.53 -4.19 -2.53
C LEU A 3 -4.01 -3.98 -2.94
N GLU A 4 -4.35 -4.24 -4.19
CA GLU A 4 -5.68 -4.04 -4.74
C GLU A 4 -6.70 -4.93 -4.03
N TRP A 5 -6.35 -6.20 -3.83
CA TRP A 5 -7.17 -7.15 -3.12
C TRP A 5 -7.46 -6.69 -1.68
N TYR A 6 -6.46 -6.22 -0.94
CA TYR A 6 -6.66 -5.75 0.44
C TYR A 6 -7.62 -4.55 0.50
N VAL A 7 -7.44 -3.58 -0.40
CA VAL A 7 -8.28 -2.36 -0.43
C VAL A 7 -9.71 -2.69 -0.86
N LYS A 8 -9.90 -3.48 -1.93
CA LYS A 8 -11.23 -3.88 -2.41
C LYS A 8 -12.02 -4.69 -1.37
N ASN A 9 -11.33 -5.48 -0.54
CA ASN A 9 -11.95 -6.26 0.53
C ASN A 9 -12.07 -5.49 1.86
N ASN A 10 -11.77 -4.19 1.88
CA ASN A 10 -11.80 -3.35 3.09
C ASN A 10 -10.96 -3.91 4.25
N ILE A 11 -9.86 -4.61 3.95
CA ILE A 11 -8.98 -5.16 4.97
C ILE A 11 -8.08 -4.04 5.51
N PRO A 12 -8.12 -3.74 6.82
CA PRO A 12 -7.34 -2.66 7.39
C PRO A 12 -5.85 -3.02 7.49
N LEU A 13 -4.99 -2.07 7.15
CA LEU A 13 -3.54 -2.16 7.28
C LEU A 13 -3.11 -1.97 8.74
N HIS A 14 -2.37 -2.94 9.26
CA HIS A 14 -1.75 -2.84 10.58
C HIS A 14 -0.40 -2.12 10.49
N LEU A 15 -0.42 -0.79 10.62
CA LEU A 15 0.75 0.07 10.38
C LEU A 15 1.98 -0.33 11.23
N GLU A 16 1.79 -0.65 12.51
CA GLU A 16 2.89 -1.07 13.39
C GLU A 16 3.57 -2.36 12.91
N HIS A 17 2.79 -3.31 12.37
CA HIS A 17 3.35 -4.56 11.87
C HIS A 17 4.10 -4.32 10.57
N PHE A 18 3.55 -3.47 9.70
CA PHE A 18 4.23 -3.03 8.49
C PHE A 18 5.59 -2.40 8.81
N VAL A 19 5.67 -1.46 9.77
CA VAL A 19 6.94 -0.81 10.17
C VAL A 19 7.96 -1.83 10.65
N LYS A 20 7.57 -2.78 11.52
CA LYS A 20 8.48 -3.83 11.99
C LYS A 20 9.07 -4.63 10.83
N ARG A 21 8.28 -4.93 9.80
CA ARG A 21 8.73 -5.64 8.60
C ARG A 21 9.64 -4.77 7.73
N SER A 22 9.31 -3.49 7.53
CA SER A 22 10.14 -2.55 6.76
C SER A 22 11.50 -2.28 7.40
N ILE A 23 11.58 -2.25 8.73
CA ILE A 23 12.87 -2.16 9.44
C ILE A 23 13.70 -3.43 9.22
N GLN A 24 13.07 -4.61 9.30
CA GLN A 24 13.76 -5.89 9.08
C GLN A 24 14.30 -6.04 7.65
N SER A 25 13.61 -5.50 6.65
CA SER A 25 14.08 -5.49 5.25
C SER A 25 15.07 -4.36 4.94
N GLY A 26 15.25 -3.40 5.84
CA GLY A 26 16.11 -2.22 5.64
C GLY A 26 15.46 -1.10 4.82
N ASP A 27 14.17 -1.21 4.52
CA ASP A 27 13.39 -0.20 3.76
C ASP A 27 12.96 1.00 4.62
N TRP A 28 13.04 0.87 5.95
CA TRP A 28 12.69 1.93 6.89
C TRP A 28 13.62 1.93 8.10
N ASN A 29 13.98 3.12 8.56
CA ASN A 29 15.03 3.36 9.54
C ASN A 29 14.55 4.12 10.79
N LYS A 30 13.25 4.48 10.86
CA LYS A 30 12.64 5.02 12.08
C LYS A 30 11.88 3.91 12.81
N GLU A 31 11.85 3.96 14.14
CA GLU A 31 11.14 2.96 14.95
C GLU A 31 9.62 2.97 14.72
N ASN A 32 9.08 4.11 14.30
CA ASN A 32 7.66 4.31 14.04
C ASN A 32 7.45 4.99 12.67
N MET A 33 6.20 4.98 12.21
CA MET A 33 5.76 5.67 10.99
C MET A 33 4.32 6.13 11.20
N THR A 34 4.01 7.36 10.81
CA THR A 34 2.62 7.85 10.80
C THR A 34 1.87 7.41 9.55
N THR A 35 0.55 7.52 9.57
CA THR A 35 -0.30 7.27 8.40
C THR A 35 0.09 8.18 7.23
N GLU A 36 0.44 9.44 7.51
CA GLU A 36 0.84 10.43 6.51
C GLU A 36 2.19 10.07 5.89
N GLU A 37 3.17 9.66 6.71
CA GLU A 37 4.48 9.20 6.21
C GLU A 37 4.33 7.97 5.31
N PHE A 38 3.50 7.01 5.72
CA PHE A 38 3.19 5.84 4.89
C PHE A 38 2.55 6.25 3.56
N MET A 39 1.56 7.14 3.60
CA MET A 39 0.88 7.60 2.39
C MET A 39 1.84 8.33 1.45
N HIS A 40 2.71 9.20 1.97
CA HIS A 40 3.75 9.86 1.16
C HIS A 40 4.70 8.85 0.52
N MET A 41 5.19 7.86 1.28
CA MET A 41 6.07 6.82 0.76
C MET A 41 5.38 5.98 -0.31
N LEU A 42 4.13 5.59 -0.09
CA LEU A 42 3.34 4.81 -1.04
C LEU A 42 3.11 5.57 -2.35
N ILE A 43 2.68 6.83 -2.27
CA ILE A 43 2.48 7.68 -3.46
C ILE A 43 3.80 7.89 -4.20
N HIS A 44 4.88 8.18 -3.47
CA HIS A 44 6.21 8.29 -4.09
C HIS A 44 6.59 6.99 -4.82
N LYS A 45 6.34 5.82 -4.22
CA LYS A 45 6.63 4.54 -4.87
C LYS A 45 5.78 4.33 -6.12
N ILE A 46 4.48 4.59 -6.05
CA ILE A 46 3.56 4.56 -7.20
C ILE A 46 4.06 5.50 -8.32
N ASP A 47 4.65 6.64 -7.95
CA ASP A 47 5.22 7.60 -8.89
C ASP A 47 6.57 7.20 -9.51
N HIS A 48 7.22 6.15 -9.05
CA HIS A 48 8.54 5.76 -9.57
C HIS A 48 8.55 4.36 -10.18
N VAL A 49 7.52 3.55 -9.94
CA VAL A 49 7.40 2.23 -10.57
C VAL A 49 6.91 2.34 -12.02
N SER A 50 7.44 1.45 -12.88
CA SER A 50 6.92 1.19 -14.21
C SER A 50 5.70 0.28 -14.12
N MET A 51 4.54 0.75 -14.56
CA MET A 51 3.32 -0.05 -14.54
C MET A 51 3.38 -1.17 -15.58
N ASP A 52 4.10 -0.96 -16.68
CA ASP A 52 4.27 -1.96 -17.73
C ASP A 52 5.10 -3.14 -17.21
N ASP A 53 6.22 -2.87 -16.53
CA ASP A 53 7.06 -3.92 -15.91
C ASP A 53 6.26 -4.74 -14.89
N ILE A 54 5.42 -4.06 -14.07
CA ILE A 54 4.56 -4.74 -13.09
C ILE A 54 3.54 -5.66 -13.78
N LYS A 55 2.93 -5.21 -14.88
CA LYS A 55 1.98 -6.02 -15.65
C LYS A 55 2.67 -7.24 -16.26
N GLU A 56 3.85 -7.06 -16.85
CA GLU A 56 4.63 -8.15 -17.46
C GLU A 56 5.07 -9.20 -16.45
N ASP A 57 5.38 -8.79 -15.22
CA ASP A 57 5.73 -9.71 -14.13
C ASP A 57 4.52 -10.53 -13.66
N ILE A 58 3.32 -9.93 -13.59
CA ILE A 58 2.13 -10.55 -12.99
C ILE A 58 1.34 -11.39 -14.00
N VAL A 59 1.30 -10.99 -15.28
CA VAL A 59 0.48 -11.66 -16.33
C VAL A 59 0.79 -13.16 -16.45
N ARG A 60 2.02 -13.57 -16.12
CA ARG A 60 2.45 -14.98 -16.16
C ARG A 60 1.83 -15.84 -15.05
N PHE A 61 1.28 -15.21 -14.02
CA PHE A 61 0.74 -15.88 -12.82
C PHE A 61 -0.78 -15.81 -12.72
N ILE A 62 -1.46 -15.07 -13.61
CA ILE A 62 -2.92 -14.94 -13.61
C ILE A 62 -3.53 -15.56 -14.87
N PRO A 63 -4.65 -16.31 -14.75
CA PRO A 63 -5.31 -16.91 -15.92
C PRO A 63 -6.02 -15.91 -16.83
N ASP A 64 -6.43 -14.77 -16.27
CA ASP A 64 -7.18 -13.70 -16.94
C ASP A 64 -6.55 -12.36 -16.57
N ASP A 65 -6.08 -11.63 -17.57
CA ASP A 65 -5.37 -10.36 -17.46
C ASP A 65 -6.26 -9.14 -17.71
N ASN A 66 -7.54 -9.32 -18.04
CA ASN A 66 -8.51 -8.23 -18.16
C ASN A 66 -8.50 -7.28 -16.94
N PRO A 67 -8.38 -7.76 -15.68
CA PRO A 67 -8.30 -6.86 -14.53
C PRO A 67 -7.07 -5.94 -14.53
N LEU A 68 -6.00 -6.28 -15.24
CA LEU A 68 -4.78 -5.47 -15.34
C LEU A 68 -4.93 -4.32 -16.34
N GLU A 69 -5.94 -4.31 -17.21
CA GLU A 69 -6.12 -3.23 -18.19
C GLU A 69 -6.29 -1.86 -17.52
N ILE A 70 -7.02 -1.82 -16.40
CA ILE A 70 -7.25 -0.58 -15.65
C ILE A 70 -6.05 -0.14 -14.81
N TRP A 71 -5.02 -0.99 -14.69
CA TRP A 71 -3.85 -0.68 -13.89
C TRP A 71 -3.07 0.46 -14.53
N SER A 72 -3.08 1.58 -13.83
CA SER A 72 -2.36 2.78 -14.15
C SER A 72 -1.88 3.43 -12.86
N ARG A 73 -0.95 4.35 -12.98
CA ARG A 73 -0.48 5.15 -11.85
C ARG A 73 -1.63 5.87 -11.15
N ASP A 74 -2.53 6.47 -11.91
CA ASP A 74 -3.68 7.20 -11.36
C ASP A 74 -4.65 6.25 -10.66
N TYR A 75 -4.89 5.06 -11.23
CA TYR A 75 -5.67 4.02 -10.58
C TYR A 75 -5.12 3.68 -9.19
N PHE A 76 -3.82 3.43 -9.07
CA PHE A 76 -3.20 3.09 -7.79
C PHE A 76 -3.17 4.28 -6.80
N LYS A 77 -3.06 5.52 -7.30
CA LYS A 77 -3.17 6.72 -6.46
C LYS A 77 -4.58 6.88 -5.88
N GLU A 78 -5.62 6.66 -6.68
CA GLU A 78 -7.00 6.65 -6.19
C GLU A 78 -7.25 5.50 -5.22
N LEU A 79 -6.80 4.28 -5.58
CA LEU A 79 -6.89 3.11 -4.72
C LEU A 79 -6.25 3.35 -3.34
N ALA A 80 -5.09 4.00 -3.29
CA ALA A 80 -4.39 4.31 -2.04
C ALA A 80 -5.23 5.16 -1.07
N LYS A 81 -6.12 6.04 -1.58
CA LYS A 81 -7.01 6.85 -0.74
C LYS A 81 -8.06 6.02 0.01
N HIS A 82 -8.31 4.80 -0.43
CA HIS A 82 -9.26 3.88 0.19
C HIS A 82 -8.62 2.94 1.22
N ILE A 83 -7.30 3.05 1.44
CA ILE A 83 -6.62 2.27 2.48
C ILE A 83 -7.20 2.64 3.85
N ARG A 84 -7.62 1.60 4.58
CA ARG A 84 -8.03 1.72 5.97
C ARG A 84 -6.86 1.30 6.84
N PHE A 85 -6.66 1.99 7.96
CA PHE A 85 -5.69 1.58 8.96
C PHE A 85 -6.43 0.92 10.12
N VAL A 86 -5.80 -0.06 10.76
CA VAL A 86 -6.32 -0.60 12.01
C VAL A 86 -6.44 0.56 13.00
N ASN A 87 -7.67 0.84 13.45
CA ASN A 87 -7.93 1.82 14.50
C ASN A 87 -7.36 1.30 15.82
N ASN A 88 -6.06 1.46 16.04
CA ASN A 88 -5.59 1.65 17.39
C ASN A 88 -5.96 3.09 17.72
N LYS A 89 -7.03 3.27 18.51
CA LYS A 89 -7.34 4.55 19.14
C LYS A 89 -6.03 5.14 19.64
N VAL A 90 -5.51 6.16 18.95
CA VAL A 90 -4.64 7.12 19.61
C VAL A 90 -5.55 7.73 20.65
N ILE A 91 -5.30 7.36 21.91
CA ILE A 91 -5.94 8.01 23.05
C ILE A 91 -5.54 9.47 22.89
N VAL A 92 -6.47 10.30 22.42
CA VAL A 92 -6.37 11.74 22.59
C VAL A 92 -6.36 11.95 24.10
N PRO A 93 -5.26 12.45 24.71
CA PRO A 93 -5.36 12.90 26.08
C PRO A 93 -6.32 14.09 26.04
N GLY A 94 -7.52 13.89 26.57
CA GLY A 94 -8.46 14.97 26.75
C GLY A 94 -7.84 16.01 27.67
N ASN A 95 -7.74 17.24 27.18
CA ASN A 95 -8.05 18.44 27.96
C ASN A 95 -8.30 19.61 27.00
#